data_AF-A0A7C3F7P4-F1
#
_entry.id   AF-A0A7C3F7P4-F1
#
_cell.length_a   1.000
_cell.length_b   1.000
_cell.length_c   1.000
_cell.angle_alpha   90.00
_cell.angle_beta   90.00
_cell.angle_gamma   90.00
#
_symmetry.space_group_name_H-M   'P 1'
#
loop_
_entity.id
_entity.type
_entity.pdbx_description
1 polymer ?
#
loop_
_entity_poly.entity_id
_entity_poly.type
_entity_poly.pdbx_seq_one_letter_code
_entity_poly.pdbx_strand_id
1 'polypeptide(L)' 'MPIEAPVRCRAETRYPERPTEVYWEGVWHPVSLLRSWREPGMICFRVRSEAGRWFLLRYDLARDRWEVSVGD' A
#
# COMPACT_ATOMS: atom_id res chain seq x y z
N MET A 1 13.85 7.04 -12.31
CA MET A 1 12.50 6.73 -12.83
C MET A 1 11.59 6.63 -11.61
N PRO A 2 10.50 7.40 -11.51
CA PRO A 2 9.54 7.21 -10.42
C PRO A 2 8.92 5.83 -10.57
N ILE A 3 8.83 5.07 -9.48
CA ILE A 3 8.11 3.80 -9.50
C ILE A 3 6.63 4.13 -9.60
N GLU A 4 6.01 3.79 -10.73
CA GLU A 4 4.60 4.08 -11.03
C GLU A 4 3.65 3.29 -10.10
N ALA A 5 4.11 2.17 -9.56
CA ALA A 5 3.37 1.34 -8.61
C ALA A 5 4.23 1.04 -7.36
N PRO A 6 4.24 1.94 -6.35
CA PRO A 6 5.01 1.75 -5.12
C PRO A 6 4.42 0.68 -4.19
N VAL A 7 3.39 -0.05 -4.62
CA VAL A 7 2.72 -1.09 -3.84
C VAL A 7 2.51 -2.31 -4.71
N ARG A 8 2.93 -3.48 -4.22
CA ARG A 8 2.59 -4.76 -4.82
C ARG A 8 1.41 -5.36 -4.07
N CYS A 9 0.39 -5.75 -4.83
CA CYS A 9 -0.74 -6.51 -4.32
C CYS A 9 -0.69 -7.92 -4.91
N ARG A 10 -0.96 -8.92 -4.07
CA ARG A 10 -1.13 -10.29 -4.53
C ARG A 10 -2.52 -10.45 -5.12
N ALA A 11 -2.61 -10.45 -6.44
CA ALA A 11 -3.86 -10.57 -7.19
C ALA A 11 -4.24 -12.05 -7.35
N GLU A 12 -4.80 -12.67 -6.32
CA GLU A 12 -5.26 -14.07 -6.43
C GLU A 12 -6.72 -14.21 -6.87
N THR A 13 -7.56 -13.16 -6.80
CA THR A 13 -8.96 -13.27 -7.29
C THR A 13 -9.70 -11.94 -7.52
N ARG A 14 -9.45 -10.89 -6.73
CA ARG A 14 -10.04 -9.55 -6.96
C ARG A 14 -9.08 -8.45 -6.52
N TYR A 15 -8.70 -7.59 -7.47
CA TYR A 15 -7.79 -6.49 -7.23
C TYR A 15 -8.57 -5.24 -6.77
N PRO A 16 -8.08 -4.45 -5.80
CA PRO A 16 -6.99 -4.69 -4.84
C PRO A 16 -7.51 -5.08 -3.45
N GLU A 17 -7.18 -6.29 -2.94
CA GLU A 17 -7.61 -6.71 -1.60
C GLU A 17 -6.48 -6.81 -0.55
N ARG A 18 -5.23 -7.13 -0.93
CA ARG A 18 -4.13 -7.30 0.03
C ARG A 18 -2.77 -6.80 -0.49
N PRO A 19 -2.28 -5.64 -0.03
CA PRO A 19 -0.89 -5.23 -0.26
C PRO A 19 0.08 -6.20 0.46
N THR A 20 1.11 -6.64 -0.25
CA THR A 20 2.11 -7.60 0.24
C THR A 20 3.50 -6.99 0.35
N GLU A 21 3.82 -6.03 -0.51
CA GLU A 21 5.10 -5.31 -0.45
C GLU A 21 4.87 -3.83 -0.74
N VAL A 22 5.63 -2.97 -0.08
CA VAL A 22 5.66 -1.52 -0.33
C VAL A 22 7.07 -1.10 -0.72
N TYR A 23 7.19 -0.30 -1.76
CA TYR A 23 8.45 0.32 -2.15
C TYR A 23 8.64 1.62 -1.37
N TRP A 24 9.69 1.66 -0.57
CA TRP A 24 10.02 2.79 0.28
C TRP A 24 11.55 2.95 0.38
N GLU A 25 12.05 4.18 0.37
CA GLU A 25 13.51 4.49 0.45
C GLU A 25 14.39 3.70 -0.55
N GLY A 26 13.86 3.39 -1.73
CA GLY A 26 14.62 2.68 -2.75
C GLY A 26 14.56 1.14 -2.64
N VAL A 27 13.86 0.59 -1.64
CA VAL A 27 13.81 -0.85 -1.34
C VAL A 27 12.37 -1.35 -1.22
N TRP A 28 12.14 -2.60 -1.58
CA TRP A 28 10.88 -3.29 -1.33
C TRP A 28 10.85 -3.84 0.09
N HIS A 29 9.86 -3.40 0.87
CA HIS A 29 9.61 -3.89 2.20
C HIS A 29 8.42 -4.86 2.19
N PRO A 30 8.61 -6.13 2.60
CA PRO A 30 7.49 -7.03 2.83
C PRO A 30 6.63 -6.49 3.98
N VAL A 31 5.32 -6.46 3.78
CA VAL A 31 4.37 -5.91 4.73
C VAL A 31 3.18 -6.85 4.95
N SER A 32 2.68 -6.86 6.18
CA SER A 32 1.42 -7.51 6.53
C SER A 32 0.30 -6.48 6.60
N LEU A 33 -0.82 -6.76 5.93
CA LEU A 33 -2.03 -5.96 6.06
C LEU A 33 -2.61 -6.08 7.47
N LEU A 34 -2.87 -4.95 8.11
CA LEU A 34 -3.48 -4.90 9.44
C LEU A 34 -4.90 -4.40 9.40
N ARG A 35 -5.16 -3.41 8.55
CA ARG A 35 -6.49 -2.83 8.39
C ARG A 35 -6.65 -2.28 6.99
N SER A 36 -7.81 -2.46 6.41
CA SER A 36 -8.24 -1.75 5.21
C SER A 36 -9.55 -1.04 5.48
N TRP A 37 -9.73 0.12 4.86
CA TRP A 37 -10.99 0.87 4.88
C TRP A 37 -11.14 1.64 3.58
N ARG A 38 -12.37 2.03 3.27
CA ARG A 38 -12.67 2.85 2.09
C ARG A 38 -13.06 4.23 2.57
N GLU A 39 -12.52 5.24 1.90
CA GLU A 39 -12.90 6.63 2.05
C GLU A 39 -13.56 7.11 0.74
N PRO A 40 -14.28 8.23 0.74
CA PRO A 40 -14.90 8.76 -0.46
C PRO A 40 -13.84 9.00 -1.56
N GLY A 41 -13.84 8.17 -2.61
CA GLY A 41 -12.88 8.24 -3.71
C GLY A 41 -11.51 7.61 -3.46
N MET A 42 -11.28 6.97 -2.30
CA MET A 42 -9.99 6.37 -1.97
C MET A 42 -10.13 5.01 -1.26
N ILE A 43 -9.14 4.15 -1.42
CA ILE A 43 -9.02 2.91 -0.64
C ILE A 43 -7.75 2.98 0.20
N CYS A 44 -7.91 2.89 1.51
CA CYS A 44 -6.83 3.05 2.46
C CYS A 44 -6.47 1.70 3.09
N PHE A 45 -5.18 1.46 3.25
CA PHE A 45 -4.61 0.24 3.81
C PHE A 45 -3.53 0.60 4.81
N ARG A 46 -3.70 0.17 6.06
CA ARG A 46 -2.65 0.20 7.06
C ARG A 46 -1.93 -1.13 7.06
N VAL A 47 -0.64 -1.08 6.83
CA VAL A 47 0.25 -2.24 6.76
C VAL A 47 1.44 -2.04 7.70
N ARG A 48 2.12 -3.13 8.05
CA ARG A 48 3.31 -3.10 8.90
C ARG A 48 4.36 -3.98 8.29
N SER A 49 5.55 -3.43 8.17
CA SER A 49 6.72 -4.17 7.71
C SER A 49 7.21 -5.17 8.74
N GLU A 50 7.98 -6.15 8.29
CA GLU A 50 8.68 -7.08 9.19
C GLU A 50 9.63 -6.36 10.16
N ALA A 51 10.18 -5.20 9.76
CA ALA A 51 10.97 -4.32 10.63
C ALA A 51 10.14 -3.59 11.70
N GLY A 52 8.83 -3.84 11.76
CA GLY A 52 7.91 -3.25 12.75
C GLY A 52 7.38 -1.86 12.40
N ARG A 53 7.85 -1.25 11.30
CA ARG A 53 7.43 0.09 10.82
C ARG A 53 6.06 0.06 10.17
N TRP A 54 5.24 1.06 10.45
CA TRP A 54 3.90 1.22 9.89
C TRP A 54 3.94 1.98 8.58
N PHE A 55 3.12 1.52 7.64
CA PHE A 55 2.87 2.24 6.39
C PHE A 55 1.37 2.38 6.18
N LEU A 56 1.00 3.54 5.66
CA LEU A 56 -0.34 3.85 5.23
C LEU A 56 -0.32 4.02 3.72
N LEU A 57 -1.02 3.12 3.04
CA LEU A 57 -1.16 3.09 1.60
C LEU A 57 -2.55 3.62 1.27
N ARG A 58 -2.63 4.65 0.43
CA ARG A 58 -3.90 5.18 -0.07
C ARG A 58 -3.95 5.04 -1.57
N TYR A 59 -4.98 4.41 -2.07
CA TYR A 59 -5.24 4.29 -3.50
C TYR A 59 -6.28 5.33 -3.90
N ASP A 60 -5.88 6.30 -4.69
CA ASP A 60 -6.78 7.29 -5.28
C ASP A 60 -7.46 6.68 -6.51
N LEU A 61 -8.78 6.48 -6.42
CA LEU A 61 -9.56 5.86 -7.49
C LEU A 61 -9.74 6.78 -8.71
N ALA A 62 -9.67 8.10 -8.52
CA ALA A 62 -9.84 9.07 -9.59
C ALA A 62 -8.55 9.24 -10.41
N ARG A 63 -7.40 9.11 -9.75
CA ARG A 63 -6.08 9.31 -10.36
C ARG A 63 -5.36 8.01 -10.70
N ASP A 64 -5.90 6.88 -10.25
CA ASP A 64 -5.30 5.55 -10.39
C ASP A 64 -3.86 5.52 -9.84
N ARG A 65 -3.66 6.11 -8.65
CA ARG A 65 -2.33 6.24 -8.04
C ARG A 65 -2.31 5.81 -6.59
N TRP A 66 -1.21 5.18 -6.21
CA TRP A 66 -0.87 4.91 -4.82
C TRP A 66 -0.12 6.06 -4.19
N GLU A 67 -0.58 6.46 -3.02
CA GLU A 67 0.13 7.33 -2.10
C GLU A 67 0.60 6.49 -0.91
N VAL A 68 1.89 6.57 -0.61
CA VAL A 68 2.51 5.85 0.50
C VAL A 68 3.00 6.86 1.53
N SER A 69 2.56 6.69 2.76
CA SER A 69 3.05 7.47 3.90
C SER A 69 3.55 6.52 4.98
N VAL A 70 4.70 6.83 5.58
CA VAL A 70 5.14 6.15 6.80
C VAL A 70 4.35 6.70 7.99
N GLY A 71 3.88 5.81 8.87
CA GLY A 71 3.28 6.17 10.15
C GLY A 71 4.27 5.95 11.30
N ASP A 72 4.17 6.77 12.33
CA ASP A 72 4.84 6.58 13.63
C ASP A 72 4.13 5.47 14.45
#